data_AF-A0A976P1W2-F1
#
_entry.id   AF-A0A976P1W2-F1
#
_cell.length_a   1.000
_cell.length_b   1.000
_cell.length_c   1.000
_cell.angle_alpha   90.00
_cell.angle_beta   90.00
_cell.angle_gamma   90.00
#
_symmetry.space_group_name_H-M   'P 1'
#
loop_
_entity.id
_entity.type
_entity.pdbx_description
1 polymer ?
#
loop_
_entity_poly.entity_id
_entity_poly.type
_entity_poly.pdbx_seq_one_letter_code
_entity_poly.pdbx_strand_id
1 'polypeptide(L)' 'MRTPVVAGNWKMNGSKSTVTALLQGLKQGLNPGRASVVVCAP' A
#
# COMPACT_ATOMS: atom_id res chain seq x y z
N MET A 1 3.55 18.80 14.67
CA MET A 1 3.56 18.61 13.19
C MET A 1 2.74 17.37 12.86
N ARG A 2 2.03 17.33 11.72
CA ARG A 2 1.22 16.17 11.32
C ARG A 2 2.08 15.18 10.52
N THR A 3 1.84 13.87 10.69
CA THR A 3 2.43 12.83 9.84
C THR A 3 1.64 12.74 8.52
N PRO A 4 2.29 12.83 7.34
CA PRO A 4 1.60 12.64 6.07
C PRO A 4 1.03 11.23 5.92
N VAL A 5 -0.10 11.11 5.21
CA VAL A 5 -0.74 9.83 4.89
C VAL A 5 -0.86 9.69 3.38
N VAL A 6 -0.45 8.53 2.86
CA VAL A 6 -0.65 8.13 1.46
C VAL A 6 -1.54 6.90 1.45
N ALA A 7 -2.75 7.03 0.88
CA ALA A 7 -3.72 5.94 0.81
C ALA A 7 -4.00 5.53 -0.64
N GLY A 8 -3.78 4.26 -0.96
CA GLY A 8 -4.10 3.67 -2.26
C GLY A 8 -5.39 2.85 -2.18
N ASN A 9 -6.51 3.40 -2.68
CA ASN A 9 -7.75 2.63 -2.86
C ASN A 9 -7.73 1.90 -4.20
N TRP A 10 -7.62 0.57 -4.16
CA TRP A 10 -7.56 -0.25 -5.36
C TRP A 10 -8.95 -0.58 -5.92
N LYS A 11 -10.03 -0.15 -5.25
CA LYS A 11 -11.41 -0.42 -5.63
C LYS A 11 -11.60 -1.94 -5.84
N MET A 12 -12.46 -2.36 -6.76
CA MET A 12 -12.65 -3.77 -7.11
C MET A 12 -11.59 -4.32 -8.08
N ASN A 13 -10.32 -3.91 -7.94
CA ASN A 13 -9.24 -4.41 -8.80
C ASN A 13 -8.28 -5.33 -8.06
N GLY A 14 -8.09 -6.50 -8.65
CA GLY A 14 -7.15 -7.52 -8.18
C GLY A 14 -7.85 -8.78 -7.67
N SER A 15 -7.07 -9.85 -7.64
CA SER A 15 -7.39 -11.09 -6.92
C SER A 15 -6.41 -11.25 -5.76
N LYS A 16 -6.66 -12.21 -4.87
CA LYS A 16 -5.77 -12.50 -3.73
C LYS A 16 -4.30 -12.66 -4.15
N SER A 17 -4.03 -13.34 -5.27
CA SER A 17 -2.67 -13.56 -5.76
C SER A 17 -2.02 -12.26 -6.27
N THR A 18 -2.71 -11.47 -7.09
CA THR A 18 -2.17 -10.21 -7.62
C THR A 18 -1.97 -9.18 -6.52
N VAL A 19 -2.90 -9.10 -5.56
CA VAL A 19 -2.79 -8.23 -4.38
C VAL A 19 -1.57 -8.61 -3.53
N THR A 20 -1.36 -9.91 -3.30
CA THR A 20 -0.21 -10.40 -2.52
C THR A 20 1.12 -10.03 -3.19
N ALA A 21 1.23 -10.25 -4.51
CA ALA A 21 2.42 -9.91 -5.27
C ALA A 21 2.73 -8.40 -5.22
N LEU A 22 1.71 -7.54 -5.39
CA LEU A 22 1.89 -6.10 -5.30
C LEU A 22 2.31 -5.63 -3.91
N LEU A 23 1.69 -6.19 -2.84
CA LEU A 23 2.06 -5.86 -1.47
C LEU A 23 3.50 -6.28 -1.14
N GLN A 24 3.97 -7.43 -1.66
CA GLN A 24 5.36 -7.84 -1.50
C GLN A 24 6.32 -6.84 -2.17
N GLY A 25 6.03 -6.44 -3.41
CA GLY A 25 6.82 -5.43 -4.12
C GLY A 25 6.85 -4.08 -3.40
N LEU A 26 5.71 -3.61 -2.90
CA LEU A 26 5.64 -2.37 -2.11
C LEU A 26 6.51 -2.44 -0.84
N LYS A 27 6.40 -3.53 -0.07
CA LYS A 27 7.18 -3.70 1.17
C LYS A 27 8.70 -3.67 0.94
N GLN A 28 9.18 -4.11 -0.22
CA GLN A 28 10.61 -4.05 -0.58
C GLN A 28 11.09 -2.63 -0.84
N GLY A 29 10.23 -1.74 -1.35
CA GLY A 29 10.58 -0.36 -1.70
C GLY A 29 10.17 0.70 -0.67
N LEU A 30 9.45 0.32 0.39
CA LEU A 30 8.98 1.27 1.40
C LEU A 30 10.10 1.64 2.39
N ASN A 31 10.43 2.92 2.44
CA ASN A 31 11.29 3.47 3.49
C ASN A 31 10.47 3.86 4.72
N PRO A 32 10.82 3.39 5.92
CA PRO A 32 10.14 3.78 7.14
C PRO A 32 10.32 5.27 7.46
N GLY A 33 9.30 5.89 8.09
CA GLY A 33 9.43 7.16 8.80
C GLY A 33 9.08 8.45 8.06
N ARG A 34 8.81 8.43 6.74
CA ARG A 34 8.43 9.64 5.98
C ARG A 34 6.93 9.93 5.93
N ALA A 35 6.11 8.88 5.91
CA ALA A 35 4.65 8.96 5.83
C ALA A 35 4.04 7.64 6.28
N SER A 36 2.79 7.67 6.72
CA SER A 36 1.98 6.47 6.89
C SER A 36 1.42 6.05 5.53
N VAL A 37 1.60 4.78 5.17
CA VAL A 37 1.12 4.22 3.90
C VAL A 37 0.01 3.22 4.18
N VAL A 38 -1.13 3.37 3.48
CA VAL A 38 -2.30 2.50 3.61
C VAL A 38 -2.69 1.99 2.23
N VAL A 39 -2.99 0.69 2.14
CA VAL A 39 -3.53 0.05 0.94
C VAL A 39 -4.92 -0.49 1.24
N CYS A 40 -5.92 -0.07 0.47
CA CYS A 40 -7.29 -0.59 0.55
C CYS A 40 -7.54 -1.50 -0.66
N ALA A 41 -7.29 -2.80 -0.49
CA ALA A 41 -7.52 -3.83 -1.50
C ALA A 41 -8.98 -4.34 -1.46
N PRO A 42 -9.50 -4.92 -2.57
CA PRO A 42 -10.81 -5.61 -2.58
C PRO A 42 -10.81 -6.93 -1.81
#